data_AF-T0N486-F1
#
_entry.id   AF-T0N486-F1
#
_cell.length_a   1.000
_cell.length_b   1.000
_cell.length_c   1.000
_cell.angle_alpha   90.00
_cell.angle_beta   90.00
_cell.angle_gamma   90.00
#
_symmetry.space_group_name_H-M   'P 1'
#
loop_
_entity.id
_entity.type
_entity.pdbx_description
1 polymer ?
#
loop_
_entity_poly.entity_id
_entity_poly.type
_entity_poly.pdbx_seq_one_letter_code
_entity_poly.pdbx_strand_id
1 'polypeptide(L)'
;MNKQRRINLTEYKYISSLLGQLLELDIDTEEKITGYIENFGVDNFLNDIELMDLPYDVLEKLESLEQIIEALDDEKEMLKNDKNGGAI
;
A
#
# COMPACT_ATOMS: atom_id res chain seq x y z
N MET A 1 0.02 21.07 -21.62
CA MET A 1 0.89 19.87 -21.76
C MET A 1 1.02 19.27 -20.36
N ASN A 2 0.26 18.22 -20.09
CA ASN A 2 0.27 17.55 -18.79
C ASN A 2 1.64 16.90 -18.61
N LYS A 3 2.31 17.17 -17.47
CA LYS A 3 3.54 16.48 -17.08
C LYS A 3 3.23 14.98 -17.14
N GLN A 4 3.72 14.32 -18.18
CA GLN A 4 3.81 12.87 -18.25
C GLN A 4 4.53 12.43 -16.97
N ARG A 5 3.79 11.89 -15.99
CA ARG A 5 4.41 11.23 -14.84
C ARG A 5 5.31 10.16 -15.46
N ARG A 6 6.62 10.35 -15.41
CA ARG A 6 7.54 9.24 -15.66
C ARG A 6 7.21 8.25 -14.54
N ILE A 7 6.41 7.25 -14.89
CA ILE A 7 6.08 6.09 -14.07
C ILE A 7 7.41 5.62 -13.48
N ASN A 8 7.58 5.78 -12.17
CA ASN A 8 8.82 5.40 -11.51
C ASN A 8 8.78 3.89 -11.26
N LEU A 9 8.93 3.14 -12.35
CA LEU A 9 8.97 1.68 -12.33
C LEU A 9 9.94 1.15 -11.26
N THR A 10 11.06 1.84 -11.05
CA THR A 10 12.03 1.50 -10.02
C THR A 10 11.45 1.65 -8.60
N GLU A 11 10.70 2.73 -8.32
CA GLU A 11 9.99 2.89 -7.05
C GLU A 11 8.91 1.83 -6.85
N TYR A 12 8.14 1.49 -7.89
CA TYR A 12 7.08 0.48 -7.77
C TYR A 12 7.64 -0.92 -7.54
N LYS A 13 8.73 -1.28 -8.22
CA LYS A 13 9.47 -2.51 -7.95
C LYS A 13 10.07 -2.52 -6.55
N TYR A 14 10.57 -1.37 -6.09
CA TYR A 14 11.11 -1.25 -4.73
C TYR A 14 10.02 -1.46 -3.67
N ILE A 15 8.85 -0.84 -3.82
CA ILE A 15 7.70 -1.05 -2.94
C ILE A 15 7.27 -2.51 -2.96
N SER A 16 7.15 -3.12 -4.14
CA SER A 16 6.76 -4.53 -4.28
C SER A 16 7.77 -5.47 -3.61
N SER A 17 9.07 -5.16 -3.69
CA SER A 17 10.11 -5.93 -2.99
C SER A 17 10.03 -5.76 -1.46
N LEU A 18 9.69 -4.57 -0.95
CA LEU A 18 9.44 -4.38 0.47
C LEU A 18 8.22 -5.18 0.94
N LEU A 19 7.15 -5.20 0.15
CA LEU A 19 5.96 -6.02 0.42
C LEU A 19 6.31 -7.51 0.37
N GLY A 20 7.11 -7.94 -0.61
CA GLY A 20 7.60 -9.32 -0.72
C GLY A 20 8.40 -9.76 0.50
N GLN A 21 9.28 -8.90 1.02
CA GLN A 21 10.02 -9.16 2.25
C GLN A 21 9.13 -9.19 3.49
N LEU A 22 8.16 -8.28 3.61
CA LEU A 22 7.29 -8.18 4.77
C LEU A 22 6.28 -9.33 4.84
N LEU A 23 5.72 -9.69 3.69
CA LEU A 23 4.63 -10.66 3.56
C LEU A 23 5.13 -12.05 3.12
N GLU A 24 6.45 -12.22 2.98
CA GLU A 24 7.10 -13.46 2.54
C GLU A 24 6.54 -13.97 1.19
N LEU A 25 6.55 -13.11 0.18
CA LEU A 25 6.02 -13.41 -1.15
C LEU A 25 7.10 -13.97 -2.07
N ASP A 26 6.70 -14.77 -3.05
CA ASP A 26 7.58 -15.17 -4.14
C ASP A 26 7.73 -14.06 -5.20
N ILE A 27 8.76 -14.22 -6.03
CA ILE A 27 9.11 -13.24 -7.07
C ILE A 27 7.98 -13.04 -8.09
N ASP A 28 7.21 -14.10 -8.39
CA ASP A 28 6.12 -14.04 -9.37
C ASP A 28 4.96 -13.18 -8.82
N THR A 29 4.70 -13.29 -7.52
CA THR A 29 3.71 -12.49 -6.79
C THR A 29 4.16 -11.03 -6.67
N GLU A 30 5.45 -10.78 -6.39
CA GLU A 30 6.01 -9.41 -6.39
C GLU A 30 5.84 -8.72 -7.76
N GLU A 31 6.03 -9.45 -8.86
CA GLU A 31 5.83 -8.92 -10.21
C GLU A 31 4.36 -8.57 -10.48
N LYS A 32 3.42 -9.42 -10.06
CA LYS A 32 1.97 -9.12 -10.15
C LYS A 32 1.61 -7.86 -9.34
N ILE A 33 2.11 -7.75 -8.11
CA ILE A 33 1.92 -6.57 -7.25
C ILE A 33 2.48 -5.32 -7.93
N THR A 34 3.66 -5.40 -8.54
CA THR A 34 4.23 -4.28 -9.31
C THR A 34 3.25 -3.82 -10.38
N GLY A 35 2.64 -4.76 -11.12
CA GLY A 35 1.61 -4.46 -12.13
C GLY A 35 0.37 -3.80 -11.55
N TYR A 36 -0.10 -4.19 -10.37
CA TYR A 36 -1.22 -3.52 -9.70
C TYR A 36 -0.88 -2.09 -9.28
N ILE A 37 0.30 -1.88 -8.68
CA ILE A 37 0.78 -0.55 -8.31
C ILE A 37 0.94 0.34 -9.55
N GLU A 38 1.42 -0.20 -10.67
CA GLU A 38 1.51 0.51 -11.94
C GLU A 38 0.16 0.99 -12.47
N ASN A 39 -0.88 0.17 -12.34
CA ASN A 39 -2.21 0.44 -12.88
C ASN A 39 -3.04 1.37 -11.99
N PHE A 40 -2.97 1.19 -10.66
CA PHE A 40 -3.82 1.91 -9.70
C PHE A 40 -3.09 3.08 -9.02
N GLY A 41 -1.75 3.04 -8.99
CA GLY A 41 -0.93 3.91 -8.18
C GLY A 41 -0.81 3.41 -6.74
N VAL A 42 0.26 3.82 -6.04
CA VAL A 42 0.57 3.40 -4.67
C VAL A 42 -0.58 3.71 -3.71
N ASP A 43 -1.16 4.90 -3.80
CA ASP A 43 -2.22 5.36 -2.88
C ASP A 43 -3.53 4.56 -3.01
N ASN A 44 -3.77 3.92 -4.16
CA ASN A 44 -4.99 3.12 -4.40
C ASN A 44 -4.69 1.63 -4.50
N PHE A 45 -3.46 1.21 -4.21
CA PHE A 45 -3.04 -0.18 -4.42
C PHE A 45 -3.83 -1.15 -3.54
N LEU A 46 -4.13 -0.78 -2.30
CA LEU A 46 -4.87 -1.63 -1.36
C LEU A 46 -6.40 -1.55 -1.54
N ASN A 47 -6.90 -0.74 -2.47
CA ASN A 47 -8.34 -0.69 -2.72
C ASN A 47 -8.80 -1.92 -3.50
N ASP A 48 -9.96 -2.46 -3.14
CA ASP A 48 -10.62 -3.59 -3.81
C ASP A 48 -9.67 -4.82 -3.99
N ILE A 49 -8.89 -5.16 -2.95
CA ILE A 49 -7.92 -6.29 -2.94
C ILE A 49 -8.58 -7.59 -3.40
N GLU A 50 -9.84 -7.83 -3.03
CA GLU A 50 -10.61 -9.01 -3.38
C GLU A 50 -10.81 -9.21 -4.89
N LEU A 51 -10.60 -8.17 -5.69
CA LEU A 51 -10.69 -8.22 -7.15
C LEU A 51 -9.37 -8.59 -7.83
N MET A 52 -8.27 -8.69 -7.08
CA MET A 52 -6.96 -9.05 -7.61
C MET A 52 -6.85 -10.55 -7.90
N ASP A 53 -6.29 -10.90 -9.05
CA ASP A 53 -5.87 -12.27 -9.40
C ASP A 53 -4.57 -12.66 -8.66
N LEU A 54 -4.69 -12.86 -7.34
CA LEU A 54 -3.61 -13.29 -6.43
C LEU A 54 -4.04 -14.52 -5.61
N PRO A 55 -3.09 -15.31 -5.10
CA PRO A 55 -3.39 -16.39 -4.17
C PRO A 55 -4.14 -15.89 -2.93
N TYR A 56 -5.07 -16.69 -2.41
CA TYR A 56 -5.92 -16.31 -1.28
C TYR A 56 -5.13 -15.91 -0.03
N ASP A 57 -4.03 -16.61 0.27
CA ASP A 57 -3.16 -16.30 1.39
C ASP A 57 -2.44 -14.95 1.23
N VAL A 58 -2.17 -14.54 -0.01
CA VAL A 58 -1.62 -13.22 -0.32
C VAL A 58 -2.68 -12.13 -0.14
N LEU A 59 -3.92 -12.40 -0.56
CA LEU A 59 -5.05 -11.49 -0.35
C LEU A 59 -5.29 -11.21 1.14
N GLU A 60 -5.36 -12.25 1.99
CA GLU A 60 -5.51 -12.09 3.45
C GLU A 60 -4.38 -11.24 4.07
N LYS A 61 -3.14 -11.44 3.61
CA LYS A 61 -1.98 -10.67 4.06
C LYS A 61 -2.07 -9.19 3.68
N LEU A 62 -2.55 -8.89 2.47
CA LEU A 62 -2.75 -7.52 2.00
C LEU A 62 -3.90 -6.83 2.75
N GLU A 63 -5.02 -7.52 2.96
CA GLU A 63 -6.15 -7.00 3.77
C GLU A 63 -5.70 -6.70 5.20
N SER A 64 -4.89 -7.59 5.79
CA SER A 64 -4.32 -7.36 7.12
C SER A 64 -3.39 -6.14 7.15
N LEU A 65 -2.59 -5.94 6.09
CA LEU A 65 -1.71 -4.78 5.96
C LEU A 65 -2.50 -3.47 5.84
N GLU A 66 -3.58 -3.46 5.06
CA GLU A 66 -4.49 -2.33 4.93
C GLU A 66 -5.05 -1.90 6.30
N GLN A 67 -5.60 -2.85 7.06
CA GLN A 67 -6.14 -2.58 8.40
C GLN A 67 -5.09 -2.01 9.37
N ILE A 68 -3.83 -2.48 9.28
CA ILE A 68 -2.72 -1.94 10.08
C ILE A 68 -2.42 -0.50 9.69
N ILE A 69 -2.39 -0.18 8.40
CA ILE A 69 -2.13 1.17 7.91
C ILE A 69 -3.25 2.11 8.35
N GLU A 70 -4.51 1.72 8.21
CA GLU A 70 -5.67 2.48 8.66
C GLU A 70 -5.60 2.78 10.17
N ALA A 71 -5.30 1.77 10.99
CA ALA A 71 -5.16 1.95 12.43
C ALA A 71 -4.03 2.92 12.81
N LEU A 72 -2.90 2.88 12.09
CA LEU A 72 -1.77 3.79 12.30
C LEU A 72 -2.09 5.24 11.89
N ASP A 73 -2.86 5.43 10.82
CA ASP A 73 -3.31 6.76 10.40
C ASP A 73 -4.35 7.35 11.36
N ASP A 74 -5.27 6.54 11.87
CA ASP A 74 -6.21 6.94 12.91
C ASP A 74 -5.49 7.39 14.20
N GLU A 75 -4.49 6.63 14.66
CA GLU A 75 -3.68 6.99 15.83
C GLU A 75 -2.96 8.33 15.62
N LYS A 76 -2.41 8.54 14.42
CA LYS A 76 -1.73 9.78 14.06
C LYS A 76 -2.67 10.98 14.06
N GLU A 77 -3.92 10.83 13.62
CA GLU A 77 -4.93 11.89 13.70
C GLU A 77 -5.35 12.18 15.14
N MET A 78 -5.52 11.16 15.99
CA MET A 78 -5.77 11.34 17.43
C MET A 78 -4.63 12.14 18.11
N LEU A 79 -3.38 11.78 17.86
CA LEU A 79 -2.21 12.46 18.42
C LEU A 79 -2.04 13.91 17.93
N LYS A 80 -2.54 14.24 16.73
CA LYS A 80 -2.58 15.63 16.25
C LYS A 80 -3.63 16.46 16.97
N ASN A 81 -4.80 15.88 17.24
CA ASN A 81 -5.91 16.55 17.91
C ASN A 81 -5.58 16.87 19.38
N ASP A 82 -4.91 15.97 20.08
CA ASP A 82 -4.48 16.21 21.47
C ASP A 82 -3.45 17.36 21.60
N LYS A 83 -2.62 17.58 20.58
CA LYS A 83 -1.65 18.69 20.56
C LYS A 83 -2.29 20.06 20.31
N ASN A 84 -3.50 20.10 19.73
CA ASN A 84 -4.23 21.35 19.45
C ASN A 84 -5.27 21.70 20.54
N GLY A 85 -5.49 20.83 21.54
CA GLY A 85 -6.45 21.03 22.63
C GLY A 85 -5.91 21.75 23.88
N GLY A 86 -4.66 22.19 23.88
CA GLY A 86 -3.98 22.79 25.03
C GLY A 86 -3.85 24.31 24.99
N ALA A 87 -4.94 25.05 24.73
CA ALA A 87 -5.01 26.48 25.01
C ALA A 87 -6.46 26.89 25.29
N ILE A 88 -6.84 26.86 26.56
CA ILE A 88 -7.98 27.62 27.10
C ILE A 88 -7.43 28.56 28.17
#